data_AF-A0A2U2XC20-F1
#
_entry.id   AF-A0A2U2XC20-F1
#
_cell.length_a   1.000
_cell.length_b   1.000
_cell.length_c   1.000
_cell.angle_alpha   90.00
_cell.angle_beta   90.00
_cell.angle_gamma   90.00
#
_symmetry.space_group_name_H-M   'P 1'
#
loop_
_entity.id
_entity.type
_entity.pdbx_description
1 polymer ?
#
loop_
_entity_poly.entity_id
_entity_poly.type
_entity_poly.pdbx_seq_one_letter_code
_entity_poly.pdbx_strand_id
1 'polypeptide(L)'
;MMQPGAKNWIDKYFSLINEGVIDINSIAQPSYVSKENFLHNVFFNSGIVFGFPSEFLFFKGETSKKWTSDEKTTFLLFECLLLVYLSEKKTVNKEEFVASLLVFYEQYNSTVSINVLKLLFKEKDVIKLEGILKRRVHLKKTISNQLWVNYLNNSLVYLDVLAFRSFLINQKQLKESYDAFLLGALNTIGVMSRVDHKIAEIEDQILTVYLASANMDDSSRKAFKQKLANEEIYIEDIVLPDENDDLYKFYLVDMAVLTVHSDLSAMSEEIVYLYKLCKHLNVDNEQMERSIIMIERFVMANNHQITFLQERSSYEQLYGNFSKRWIKILGRNKDKFIEELRESKELISLVNKSFTQELNSEEKEKVKAQFKDLAKSLPALAIFMLPGGLILLPLILKIIPDLIPSAFKENEVERGNDKL
;
A
#
# COMPACT_ATOMS: atom_id res chain seq x y z
N MET A 1 3.19 -23.56 16.40
CA MET A 1 3.92 -22.37 15.89
C MET A 1 3.51 -22.15 14.45
N MET A 2 3.29 -20.90 14.02
CA MET A 2 2.87 -20.60 12.64
C MET A 2 4.08 -20.58 11.70
N GLN A 3 3.99 -21.27 10.55
CA GLN A 3 5.08 -21.37 9.55
C GLN A 3 4.51 -21.40 8.13
N PRO A 4 4.45 -20.27 7.41
CA PRO A 4 3.86 -20.19 6.06
C PRO A 4 4.60 -21.01 5.00
N GLY A 5 5.86 -21.41 5.25
CA GLY A 5 6.64 -22.28 4.36
C GLY A 5 6.37 -23.78 4.52
N ALA A 6 5.71 -24.19 5.59
CA ALA A 6 5.41 -25.60 5.90
C ALA A 6 4.08 -26.05 5.28
N LYS A 7 3.92 -27.35 4.99
CA LYS A 7 2.62 -27.89 4.52
C LYS A 7 1.54 -27.75 5.60
N ASN A 8 0.29 -27.51 5.19
CA ASN A 8 -0.89 -27.34 6.05
C ASN A 8 -0.84 -26.09 6.95
N TRP A 9 -0.09 -25.06 6.56
CA TRP A 9 -0.06 -23.80 7.29
C TRP A 9 -1.42 -23.08 7.22
N ILE A 10 -2.19 -23.23 6.14
CA ILE A 10 -3.54 -22.64 6.05
C ILE A 10 -4.49 -23.32 7.04
N ASP A 11 -4.44 -24.65 7.17
CA ASP A 11 -5.22 -25.34 8.20
C ASP A 11 -4.82 -24.88 9.61
N LYS A 12 -3.52 -24.66 9.85
CA LYS A 12 -3.06 -24.09 11.11
C LYS A 12 -3.55 -22.66 11.32
N TYR A 13 -3.60 -21.83 10.28
CA TYR A 13 -4.14 -20.47 10.33
C TYR A 13 -5.59 -20.48 10.82
N PHE A 14 -6.45 -21.32 10.22
CA PHE A 14 -7.84 -21.45 10.65
C PHE A 14 -7.99 -22.04 12.05
N SER A 15 -7.09 -22.93 12.47
CA SER A 15 -7.06 -23.38 13.88
C SER A 15 -6.78 -22.21 14.83
N LEU A 16 -5.88 -21.28 14.45
CA LEU A 16 -5.58 -20.09 15.26
C LEU A 16 -6.74 -19.09 15.32
N ILE A 17 -7.62 -19.05 14.31
CA ILE A 17 -8.89 -18.31 14.38
C ILE A 17 -9.80 -18.93 15.44
N ASN A 18 -9.98 -20.26 15.40
CA ASN A 18 -10.83 -20.97 16.36
C ASN A 18 -10.29 -20.90 17.79
N GLU A 19 -8.96 -20.84 17.95
CA GLU A 19 -8.27 -20.67 19.23
C GLU A 19 -8.34 -19.20 19.74
N GLY A 20 -8.88 -18.25 18.96
CA GLY A 20 -8.97 -16.84 19.30
C GLY A 20 -7.64 -16.08 19.23
N VAL A 21 -6.59 -16.69 18.67
CA VAL A 21 -5.28 -16.07 18.48
C VAL A 21 -5.28 -15.11 17.29
N ILE A 22 -6.07 -15.43 16.26
CA ILE A 22 -6.29 -14.56 15.10
C ILE A 22 -7.74 -14.07 15.16
N ASP A 23 -7.92 -12.76 15.32
CA ASP A 23 -9.23 -12.13 15.28
C ASP A 23 -9.50 -11.54 13.89
N ILE A 24 -10.27 -12.28 13.08
CA ILE A 24 -10.69 -11.85 11.75
C ILE A 24 -11.72 -10.71 11.77
N ASN A 25 -12.31 -10.38 12.93
CA ASN A 25 -13.24 -9.27 13.11
C ASN A 25 -12.54 -7.99 13.62
N SER A 26 -11.24 -8.06 13.91
CA SER A 26 -10.46 -6.91 14.42
C SER A 26 -10.36 -5.76 13.41
N ILE A 27 -10.56 -6.05 12.13
CA ILE A 27 -10.58 -5.09 11.03
C ILE A 27 -12.03 -4.94 10.55
N ALA A 28 -12.65 -3.83 10.94
CA ALA A 28 -14.03 -3.50 10.56
C ALA A 28 -14.07 -2.24 9.70
N GLN A 29 -14.88 -2.29 8.64
CA GLN A 29 -15.14 -1.13 7.80
C GLN A 29 -15.96 -0.09 8.59
N PRO A 30 -15.47 1.16 8.74
CA PRO A 30 -16.28 2.23 9.31
C PRO A 30 -17.46 2.57 8.40
N SER A 31 -18.64 2.83 8.98
CA SER A 31 -19.88 3.08 8.22
C SER A 31 -19.84 4.32 7.31
N TYR A 32 -18.96 5.27 7.62
CA TYR A 32 -18.78 6.52 6.87
C TYR A 32 -17.71 6.43 5.77
N VAL A 33 -17.04 5.28 5.60
CA VAL A 33 -16.02 5.07 4.57
C VAL A 33 -16.54 4.07 3.55
N SER A 34 -16.41 4.38 2.25
CA SER A 34 -16.75 3.42 1.19
C SER A 34 -15.90 2.15 1.31
N LYS A 35 -16.40 1.03 0.80
CA LYS A 35 -15.69 -0.26 0.90
C LYS A 35 -14.34 -0.18 0.19
N GLU A 36 -14.30 0.49 -0.96
CA GLU A 36 -13.14 0.70 -1.82
C GLU A 36 -12.06 1.48 -1.08
N ASN A 37 -12.42 2.62 -0.48
CA ASN A 37 -11.50 3.42 0.32
C ASN A 37 -11.00 2.67 1.56
N PHE A 38 -11.87 1.90 2.21
CA PHE A 38 -11.47 1.09 3.35
C PHE A 38 -10.44 0.03 2.96
N LEU A 39 -10.73 -0.75 1.92
CA LEU A 39 -9.82 -1.78 1.41
C LEU A 39 -8.50 -1.18 0.92
N HIS A 40 -8.56 -0.08 0.16
CA HIS A 40 -7.38 0.65 -0.32
C HIS A 40 -6.46 1.05 0.84
N ASN A 41 -6.99 1.68 1.88
CA ASN A 41 -6.21 2.07 3.05
C ASN A 41 -5.59 0.86 3.78
N VAL A 42 -6.36 -0.21 3.98
CA VAL A 42 -5.87 -1.41 4.69
C VAL A 42 -4.76 -2.10 3.90
N PHE A 43 -4.93 -2.27 2.59
CA PHE A 43 -3.93 -2.91 1.74
C PHE A 43 -2.69 -2.05 1.53
N PHE A 44 -2.84 -0.74 1.40
CA PHE A 44 -1.69 0.14 1.31
C PHE A 44 -0.84 0.07 2.58
N ASN A 45 -1.48 0.03 3.76
CA ASN A 45 -0.77 -0.08 5.04
C ASN A 45 -0.03 -1.38 5.23
N SER A 46 -0.62 -2.49 4.80
CA SER A 46 0.07 -3.77 4.89
C SER A 46 1.30 -3.82 3.98
N GLY A 47 1.37 -2.91 2.99
CA GLY A 47 2.41 -2.81 1.99
C GLY A 47 2.27 -3.84 0.88
N ILE A 48 1.17 -4.62 0.85
CA ILE A 48 0.91 -5.59 -0.22
C ILE A 48 0.85 -4.91 -1.59
N VAL A 49 0.38 -3.66 -1.65
CA VAL A 49 0.32 -2.81 -2.86
C VAL A 49 1.67 -2.73 -3.59
N PHE A 50 2.78 -2.79 -2.85
CA PHE A 50 4.14 -2.73 -3.40
C PHE A 50 4.87 -4.08 -3.38
N GLY A 51 4.22 -5.15 -2.92
CA GLY A 51 4.88 -6.43 -2.65
C GLY A 51 5.85 -6.37 -1.45
N PHE A 52 5.63 -5.44 -0.52
CA PHE A 52 6.49 -5.21 0.65
C PHE A 52 5.71 -5.49 1.96
N PRO A 53 5.79 -6.70 2.53
CA PRO A 53 4.93 -7.13 3.63
C PRO A 53 5.32 -6.46 4.96
N SER A 54 4.81 -5.25 5.16
CA SER A 54 5.13 -4.37 6.28
C SER A 54 4.38 -4.77 7.55
N GLU A 55 3.08 -5.09 7.40
CA GLU A 55 2.21 -5.44 8.51
C GLU A 55 1.18 -6.48 8.08
N PHE A 56 0.93 -7.46 8.95
CA PHE A 56 -0.15 -8.44 8.78
C PHE A 56 -1.48 -7.87 9.29
N LEU A 57 -2.54 -8.23 8.60
CA LEU A 57 -3.89 -7.75 8.85
C LEU A 57 -4.41 -8.28 10.19
N PHE A 58 -4.47 -9.61 10.32
CA PHE A 58 -5.13 -10.25 11.47
C PHE A 58 -4.13 -10.87 12.45
N PHE A 59 -3.00 -11.38 11.96
CA PHE A 59 -1.99 -12.01 12.81
C PHE A 59 -1.03 -10.99 13.45
N LYS A 60 -1.00 -10.92 14.77
CA LYS A 60 -0.08 -10.04 15.54
C LYS A 60 1.05 -10.77 16.26
N GLY A 61 1.32 -12.04 15.93
CA GLY A 61 2.32 -12.84 16.63
C GLY A 61 3.77 -12.43 16.31
N GLU A 62 4.64 -12.41 17.33
CA GLU A 62 6.06 -12.04 17.23
C GLU A 62 6.93 -13.01 16.39
N THR A 63 6.40 -14.18 16.07
CA THR A 63 7.13 -15.29 15.41
C THR A 63 7.50 -15.02 13.95
N SER A 64 6.97 -13.95 13.35
CA SER A 64 7.23 -13.57 11.97
C SER A 64 8.66 -13.08 11.69
N LYS A 65 9.43 -12.71 12.72
CA LYS A 65 10.81 -12.19 12.57
C LYS A 65 11.74 -13.20 11.88
N LYS A 66 11.46 -14.50 11.97
CA LYS A 66 12.28 -15.57 11.37
C LYS A 66 11.84 -15.99 9.97
N TRP A 67 10.70 -15.48 9.48
CA TRP A 67 10.19 -15.83 8.16
C TRP A 67 10.97 -15.11 7.07
N THR A 68 11.19 -15.82 5.96
CA THR A 68 11.73 -15.24 4.73
C THR A 68 10.77 -14.21 4.14
N SER A 69 11.29 -13.38 3.24
CA SER A 69 10.51 -12.39 2.50
C SER A 69 9.32 -13.05 1.77
N ASP A 70 9.58 -14.14 1.02
CA ASP A 70 8.55 -14.91 0.31
C ASP A 70 7.47 -15.45 1.28
N GLU A 71 7.85 -15.96 2.44
CA GLU A 71 6.89 -16.47 3.44
C GLU A 71 6.02 -15.36 4.01
N LYS A 72 6.59 -14.18 4.31
CA LYS A 72 5.83 -13.02 4.77
C LYS A 72 4.86 -12.53 3.69
N THR A 73 5.30 -12.38 2.45
CA THR A 73 4.44 -11.94 1.35
C THR A 73 3.34 -12.97 1.06
N THR A 74 3.66 -14.27 1.11
CA THR A 74 2.67 -15.36 0.94
C THR A 74 1.59 -15.29 2.01
N PHE A 75 2.00 -15.12 3.27
CA PHE A 75 1.07 -15.01 4.37
C PHE A 75 0.21 -13.74 4.28
N LEU A 76 0.82 -12.60 3.95
CA LEU A 76 0.08 -11.34 3.80
C LEU A 76 -0.91 -11.39 2.62
N LEU A 77 -0.50 -11.95 1.47
CA LEU A 77 -1.38 -12.16 0.32
C LEU A 77 -2.62 -12.96 0.75
N PHE A 78 -2.43 -14.05 1.49
CA PHE A 78 -3.54 -14.85 1.99
C PHE A 78 -4.49 -14.06 2.90
N GLU A 79 -3.96 -13.26 3.84
CA GLU A 79 -4.81 -12.43 4.69
C GLU A 79 -5.56 -11.36 3.88
N CYS A 80 -4.94 -10.79 2.84
CA CYS A 80 -5.58 -9.82 1.97
C CYS A 80 -6.72 -10.46 1.16
N LEU A 81 -6.50 -11.66 0.62
CA LEU A 81 -7.54 -12.46 -0.04
C LEU A 81 -8.69 -12.82 0.92
N LEU A 82 -8.36 -13.14 2.17
CA LEU A 82 -9.36 -13.40 3.21
C LEU A 82 -10.16 -12.14 3.55
N LEU A 83 -9.53 -10.97 3.67
CA LEU A 83 -10.23 -9.71 3.91
C LEU A 83 -11.18 -9.36 2.76
N VAL A 84 -10.76 -9.55 1.50
CA VAL A 84 -11.64 -9.40 0.33
C VAL A 84 -12.83 -10.36 0.40
N TYR A 85 -12.61 -11.61 0.80
CA TYR A 85 -13.71 -12.56 0.96
C TYR A 85 -14.69 -12.12 2.04
N LEU A 86 -14.18 -11.68 3.19
CA LEU A 86 -14.97 -11.22 4.33
C LEU A 86 -15.75 -9.93 4.01
N SER A 87 -15.18 -9.01 3.22
CA SER A 87 -15.88 -7.77 2.83
C SER A 87 -17.09 -8.03 1.92
N GLU A 88 -17.12 -9.16 1.21
CA GLU A 88 -18.24 -9.55 0.35
C GLU A 88 -19.21 -10.55 1.02
N LYS A 89 -18.71 -11.47 1.86
CA LYS A 89 -19.52 -12.56 2.46
C LYS A 89 -19.83 -12.38 3.95
N LYS A 90 -19.19 -11.44 4.64
CA LYS A 90 -19.27 -11.13 6.10
C LYS A 90 -18.81 -12.24 7.04
N THR A 91 -18.96 -13.50 6.66
CA THR A 91 -18.48 -14.66 7.41
C THR A 91 -17.57 -15.53 6.53
N VAL A 92 -16.78 -16.39 7.16
CA VAL A 92 -15.89 -17.30 6.45
C VAL A 92 -16.16 -18.75 6.86
N ASN A 93 -16.45 -19.59 5.87
CA ASN A 93 -16.29 -21.03 5.96
C ASN A 93 -14.99 -21.40 5.23
N LYS A 94 -14.11 -22.17 5.88
CA LYS A 94 -12.76 -22.48 5.36
C LYS A 94 -12.84 -23.20 4.01
N GLU A 95 -13.67 -24.23 3.92
CA GLU A 95 -13.80 -25.07 2.75
C GLU A 95 -14.33 -24.26 1.55
N GLU A 96 -15.36 -23.44 1.77
CA GLU A 96 -15.92 -22.56 0.74
C GLU A 96 -14.94 -21.49 0.27
N PHE A 97 -14.20 -20.87 1.20
CA PHE A 97 -13.18 -19.88 0.88
C PHE A 97 -12.05 -20.47 0.04
N VAL A 98 -11.48 -21.59 0.48
CA VAL A 98 -10.41 -22.29 -0.25
C VAL A 98 -10.90 -22.73 -1.63
N ALA A 99 -12.09 -23.31 -1.73
CA ALA A 99 -12.67 -23.70 -3.02
C ALA A 99 -12.88 -22.48 -3.94
N SER A 100 -13.33 -21.35 -3.41
CA SER A 100 -13.52 -20.13 -4.20
C SER A 100 -12.21 -19.58 -4.78
N LEU A 101 -11.11 -19.67 -4.02
CA LEU A 101 -9.79 -19.27 -4.49
C LEU A 101 -9.24 -20.22 -5.56
N LEU A 102 -9.48 -21.52 -5.44
CA LEU A 102 -9.06 -22.47 -6.48
C LEU A 102 -9.79 -22.23 -7.80
N VAL A 103 -11.11 -22.01 -7.76
CA VAL A 103 -11.90 -21.64 -8.95
C VAL A 103 -11.42 -20.33 -9.55
N PHE A 104 -11.17 -19.32 -8.70
CA PHE A 104 -10.57 -18.06 -9.13
C PHE A 104 -9.24 -18.29 -9.85
N TYR A 105 -8.30 -19.01 -9.24
CA TYR A 105 -6.97 -19.22 -9.81
C TYR A 105 -6.95 -20.11 -11.06
N GLU A 106 -7.97 -20.93 -11.25
CA GLU A 106 -8.22 -21.65 -12.50
C GLU A 106 -8.67 -20.68 -13.61
N GLN A 107 -9.63 -19.80 -13.33
CA GLN A 107 -10.13 -18.79 -14.29
C GLN A 107 -9.14 -17.66 -14.55
N TYR A 108 -8.32 -17.30 -13.55
CA TYR A 108 -7.27 -16.29 -13.66
C TYR A 108 -6.24 -16.65 -14.75
N ASN A 109 -6.24 -17.92 -15.19
CA ASN A 109 -5.57 -18.44 -16.39
C ASN A 109 -4.08 -18.10 -16.47
N SER A 110 -3.43 -17.91 -15.31
CA SER A 110 -1.98 -17.77 -15.27
C SER A 110 -1.34 -19.15 -15.44
N THR A 111 -0.34 -19.25 -16.33
CA THR A 111 0.43 -20.48 -16.56
C THR A 111 0.96 -21.09 -15.25
N VAL A 112 1.29 -20.23 -14.28
CA VAL A 112 1.76 -20.63 -12.95
C VAL A 112 0.68 -21.40 -12.19
N SER A 113 -0.52 -20.84 -12.04
CA SER A 113 -1.63 -21.45 -11.30
C SER A 113 -2.08 -22.75 -11.94
N ILE A 114 -2.24 -22.76 -13.27
CA ILE A 114 -2.63 -23.96 -14.02
C ILE A 114 -1.62 -25.10 -13.82
N ASN A 115 -0.33 -24.78 -13.85
CA ASN A 115 0.72 -25.79 -13.64
C ASN A 115 0.72 -26.35 -12.22
N VAL A 116 0.37 -25.56 -11.20
CA VAL A 116 0.22 -26.08 -9.83
C VAL A 116 -0.99 -26.99 -9.72
N LEU A 117 -2.15 -26.55 -10.24
CA LEU A 117 -3.39 -27.34 -10.22
C LEU A 117 -3.20 -28.70 -10.91
N LYS A 118 -2.48 -28.71 -12.05
CA LYS A 118 -2.11 -29.95 -12.76
C LYS A 118 -1.14 -30.81 -11.96
N LEU A 119 -0.09 -30.22 -11.36
CA LEU A 119 0.94 -30.97 -10.63
C LEU A 119 0.42 -31.58 -9.32
N LEU A 120 -0.46 -30.86 -8.61
CA LEU A 120 -0.97 -31.22 -7.29
C LEU A 120 -2.41 -31.73 -7.33
N PHE A 121 -2.85 -32.30 -8.45
CA PHE A 121 -4.26 -32.69 -8.63
C PHE A 121 -4.79 -33.70 -7.59
N LYS A 122 -3.92 -34.58 -7.07
CA LYS A 122 -4.25 -35.59 -6.05
C LYS A 122 -4.17 -35.07 -4.60
N GLU A 123 -3.62 -33.89 -4.39
CA GLU A 123 -3.47 -33.31 -3.07
C GLU A 123 -4.79 -32.69 -2.58
N LYS A 124 -4.86 -32.40 -1.28
CA LYS A 124 -5.99 -31.64 -0.72
C LYS A 124 -6.01 -30.22 -1.29
N ASP A 125 -7.21 -29.65 -1.38
CA ASP A 125 -7.41 -28.30 -1.92
C ASP A 125 -6.63 -27.22 -1.18
N VAL A 126 -6.49 -27.36 0.14
CA VAL A 126 -5.63 -26.51 0.96
C VAL A 126 -4.17 -26.55 0.47
N ILE A 127 -3.62 -27.75 0.24
CA ILE A 127 -2.25 -27.93 -0.25
C ILE A 127 -2.07 -27.38 -1.67
N LYS A 128 -3.07 -27.53 -2.54
CA LYS A 128 -3.06 -26.92 -3.87
C LYS A 128 -2.96 -25.39 -3.77
N LEU A 129 -3.78 -24.79 -2.90
CA LEU A 129 -3.77 -23.34 -2.67
C LEU A 129 -2.44 -22.86 -2.10
N GLU A 130 -1.87 -23.54 -1.10
CA GLU A 130 -0.53 -23.24 -0.58
C GLU A 130 0.54 -23.25 -1.69
N GLY A 131 0.47 -24.24 -2.59
CA GLY A 131 1.34 -24.33 -3.75
C GLY A 131 1.16 -23.18 -4.75
N ILE A 132 -0.08 -22.74 -5.00
CA ILE A 132 -0.38 -21.61 -5.88
C ILE A 132 0.21 -20.33 -5.28
N LEU A 133 -0.15 -20.00 -4.04
CA LEU A 133 0.29 -18.77 -3.36
C LEU A 133 1.81 -18.68 -3.32
N LYS A 134 2.49 -19.77 -2.95
CA LYS A 134 3.96 -19.83 -2.92
C LYS A 134 4.57 -19.52 -4.29
N ARG A 135 4.01 -20.04 -5.38
CA ARG A 135 4.53 -19.77 -6.73
C ARG A 135 4.16 -18.39 -7.26
N ARG A 136 3.00 -17.85 -6.86
CA ARG A 136 2.59 -16.48 -7.24
C ARG A 136 3.54 -15.46 -6.61
N VAL A 137 3.97 -15.65 -5.38
CA VAL A 137 4.91 -14.73 -4.71
C VAL A 137 6.34 -14.87 -5.23
N HIS A 138 6.76 -16.07 -5.62
CA HIS A 138 8.15 -16.32 -5.97
C HIS A 138 8.58 -15.62 -7.28
N LEU A 139 9.57 -14.72 -7.18
CA LEU A 139 10.22 -14.12 -8.34
C LEU A 139 11.31 -15.05 -8.90
N LYS A 140 11.29 -15.28 -10.22
CA LYS A 140 12.40 -15.98 -10.90
C LYS A 140 13.68 -15.13 -10.76
N LYS A 141 14.74 -15.70 -10.17
CA LYS A 141 16.05 -15.07 -9.92
C LYS A 141 16.87 -14.75 -11.19
N THR A 142 16.23 -14.52 -12.34
CA THR A 142 16.92 -14.34 -13.64
C THR A 142 17.56 -12.96 -13.78
N ILE A 143 17.33 -12.04 -12.83
CA ILE A 143 17.91 -10.69 -12.88
C ILE A 143 19.19 -10.66 -12.05
N SER A 144 20.29 -10.41 -12.75
CA SER A 144 21.68 -10.41 -12.25
C SER A 144 21.98 -9.37 -11.15
N ASN A 145 21.05 -8.49 -10.79
CA ASN A 145 21.29 -7.50 -9.73
C ASN A 145 20.71 -7.95 -8.38
N GLN A 146 21.62 -8.32 -7.47
CA GLN A 146 21.36 -8.65 -6.07
C GLN A 146 20.68 -7.54 -5.26
N LEU A 147 20.64 -6.30 -5.78
CA LEU A 147 20.05 -5.14 -5.14
C LEU A 147 18.52 -5.21 -5.02
N TRP A 148 17.83 -5.84 -5.98
CA TRP A 148 16.36 -5.78 -6.09
C TRP A 148 15.61 -6.92 -5.40
N VAL A 149 16.29 -8.07 -5.28
CA VAL A 149 15.73 -9.35 -4.80
C VAL A 149 15.26 -9.28 -3.34
N ASN A 150 15.67 -8.25 -2.58
CA ASN A 150 15.42 -8.17 -1.15
C ASN A 150 14.28 -7.23 -0.75
N TYR A 151 13.77 -6.37 -1.65
CA TYR A 151 12.95 -5.21 -1.23
C TYR A 151 11.52 -5.14 -1.76
N LEU A 152 11.23 -5.68 -2.94
CA LEU A 152 9.87 -5.74 -3.47
C LEU A 152 9.60 -7.17 -3.93
N ASN A 153 9.08 -8.01 -3.04
CA ASN A 153 8.76 -9.40 -3.38
C ASN A 153 7.52 -9.40 -4.26
N ASN A 154 7.72 -9.57 -5.57
CA ASN A 154 6.68 -9.52 -6.58
C ASN A 154 5.72 -8.33 -6.38
N SER A 155 6.10 -7.15 -6.87
CA SER A 155 5.28 -5.92 -6.79
C SER A 155 3.89 -6.03 -7.42
N LEU A 156 3.63 -7.08 -8.19
CA LEU A 156 2.36 -7.32 -8.88
C LEU A 156 1.48 -8.35 -8.16
N VAL A 157 1.91 -8.85 -6.99
CA VAL A 157 1.12 -9.79 -6.19
C VAL A 157 -0.24 -9.21 -5.75
N TYR A 158 -0.34 -7.89 -5.62
CA TYR A 158 -1.58 -7.21 -5.29
C TYR A 158 -2.66 -7.35 -6.38
N LEU A 159 -2.27 -7.58 -7.63
CA LEU A 159 -3.23 -7.85 -8.71
C LEU A 159 -4.10 -9.08 -8.41
N ASP A 160 -3.57 -10.08 -7.69
CA ASP A 160 -4.35 -11.26 -7.27
C ASP A 160 -5.49 -10.86 -6.33
N VAL A 161 -5.25 -9.90 -5.44
CA VAL A 161 -6.25 -9.39 -4.48
C VAL A 161 -7.34 -8.62 -5.22
N LEU A 162 -6.94 -7.74 -6.14
CA LEU A 162 -7.84 -6.93 -6.97
C LEU A 162 -8.72 -7.81 -7.87
N ALA A 163 -8.10 -8.74 -8.59
CA ALA A 163 -8.78 -9.65 -9.48
C ALA A 163 -9.70 -10.61 -8.71
N PHE A 164 -9.30 -11.08 -7.52
CA PHE A 164 -10.17 -11.91 -6.68
C PHE A 164 -11.39 -11.14 -6.18
N ARG A 165 -11.26 -9.87 -5.83
CA ARG A 165 -12.40 -9.01 -5.49
C ARG A 165 -13.36 -8.88 -6.69
N SER A 166 -12.82 -8.55 -7.87
CA SER A 166 -13.60 -8.44 -9.10
C SER A 166 -14.34 -9.75 -9.41
N PHE A 167 -13.66 -10.90 -9.25
CA PHE A 167 -14.25 -12.23 -9.39
C PHE A 167 -15.43 -12.45 -8.42
N LEU A 168 -15.31 -12.06 -7.15
CA LEU A 168 -16.39 -12.22 -6.18
C LEU A 168 -17.59 -11.33 -6.48
N ILE A 169 -17.36 -10.06 -6.85
CA ILE A 169 -18.42 -9.10 -7.21
C ILE A 169 -19.18 -9.58 -8.46
N ASN A 170 -18.45 -10.11 -9.43
CA ASN A 170 -19.00 -10.64 -10.69
C ASN A 170 -19.47 -12.11 -10.56
N GLN A 171 -19.99 -12.50 -9.41
CA GLN A 171 -20.62 -13.82 -9.16
C GLN A 171 -19.72 -15.02 -9.51
N LYS A 172 -18.43 -14.93 -9.14
CA LYS A 172 -17.41 -15.97 -9.43
C LYS A 172 -17.13 -16.16 -10.93
N GLN A 173 -17.22 -15.08 -11.69
CA GLN A 173 -16.76 -15.02 -13.08
C GLN A 173 -15.74 -13.91 -13.22
N LEU A 174 -14.57 -14.26 -13.73
CA LEU A 174 -13.57 -13.27 -14.10
C LEU A 174 -13.91 -12.74 -15.49
N LYS A 175 -14.18 -11.44 -15.63
CA LYS A 175 -14.51 -10.82 -16.93
C LYS A 175 -13.32 -10.83 -17.90
N GLU A 176 -12.10 -10.72 -17.36
CA GLU A 176 -10.85 -10.54 -18.10
C GLU A 176 -9.70 -11.29 -17.44
N SER A 177 -8.60 -11.54 -18.15
CA SER A 177 -7.47 -12.31 -17.63
C SER A 177 -6.56 -11.50 -16.68
N TYR A 178 -5.63 -12.19 -16.00
CA TYR A 178 -4.50 -11.55 -15.30
C TYR A 178 -3.76 -10.53 -16.18
N ASP A 179 -3.61 -10.83 -17.47
CA ASP A 179 -2.83 -10.00 -18.39
C ASP A 179 -3.47 -8.62 -18.58
N ALA A 180 -4.79 -8.50 -18.48
CA ALA A 180 -5.48 -7.21 -18.56
C ALA A 180 -5.13 -6.30 -17.36
N PHE A 181 -5.20 -6.83 -16.13
CA PHE A 181 -4.78 -6.13 -14.92
C PHE A 181 -3.28 -5.77 -14.96
N LEU A 182 -2.46 -6.68 -15.51
CA LEU A 182 -1.02 -6.48 -15.65
C LEU A 182 -0.71 -5.36 -16.64
N LEU A 183 -1.32 -5.39 -17.82
CA LEU A 183 -1.08 -4.39 -18.87
C LEU A 183 -1.54 -3.01 -18.45
N GLY A 184 -2.69 -2.87 -17.78
CA GLY A 184 -3.13 -1.58 -17.24
C GLY A 184 -2.11 -0.98 -16.26
N ALA A 185 -1.54 -1.80 -15.37
CA ALA A 185 -0.50 -1.37 -14.43
C ALA A 185 0.81 -1.00 -15.14
N LEU A 186 1.29 -1.84 -16.07
CA LEU A 186 2.53 -1.59 -16.81
C LEU A 186 2.43 -0.38 -17.74
N ASN A 187 1.31 -0.19 -18.44
CA ASN A 187 1.08 0.98 -19.28
C ASN A 187 1.02 2.25 -18.42
N THR A 188 0.39 2.19 -17.24
CA THR A 188 0.41 3.32 -16.29
C THR A 188 1.83 3.72 -15.89
N ILE A 189 2.66 2.76 -15.48
CA ILE A 189 4.06 3.03 -15.11
C ILE A 189 4.84 3.54 -16.34
N GLY A 190 4.65 2.92 -17.51
CA GLY A 190 5.36 3.29 -18.74
C GLY A 190 5.02 4.67 -19.27
N VAL A 191 3.76 5.11 -19.16
CA VAL A 191 3.35 6.49 -19.48
C VAL A 191 3.99 7.47 -18.50
N MET A 192 3.98 7.14 -17.21
CA MET A 192 4.45 8.04 -16.17
C MET A 192 5.98 8.18 -16.15
N SER A 193 6.73 7.12 -16.46
CA SER A 193 8.20 7.13 -16.53
C SER A 193 8.79 7.89 -17.74
N ARG A 194 7.96 8.63 -18.48
CA ARG A 194 8.34 9.36 -19.69
C ARG A 194 7.90 10.82 -19.67
N VAL A 195 7.29 11.27 -18.59
CA VAL A 195 6.59 12.56 -18.53
C VAL A 195 7.53 13.75 -18.69
N ASP A 196 8.72 13.71 -18.09
CA ASP A 196 9.67 14.84 -18.07
C ASP A 196 10.72 14.79 -19.20
N HIS A 197 10.63 13.79 -20.09
CA HIS A 197 11.60 13.46 -21.14
C HIS A 197 13.07 13.35 -20.68
N LYS A 198 13.31 13.29 -19.36
CA LYS A 198 14.61 13.08 -18.75
C LYS A 198 14.49 11.81 -17.95
N ILE A 199 15.09 10.72 -18.43
CA ILE A 199 15.06 9.47 -17.67
C ILE A 199 15.77 9.71 -16.33
N ALA A 200 15.00 9.93 -15.26
CA ALA A 200 15.51 9.87 -13.91
C ALA A 200 15.83 8.41 -13.64
N GLU A 201 17.04 8.14 -13.13
CA GLU A 201 17.54 6.78 -12.89
C GLU A 201 16.55 5.95 -12.04
N ILE A 202 15.75 6.61 -11.20
CA ILE A 202 14.74 6.02 -10.32
C ILE A 202 13.50 5.53 -11.07
N GLU A 203 13.00 6.26 -12.07
CA GLU A 203 11.79 5.88 -12.81
C GLU A 203 12.02 4.60 -13.62
N ASP A 204 13.18 4.51 -14.27
CA ASP A 204 13.63 3.32 -15.01
C ASP A 204 13.81 2.11 -14.06
N GLN A 205 14.21 2.35 -12.82
CA GLN A 205 14.34 1.32 -11.79
C GLN A 205 12.97 0.77 -11.37
N ILE A 206 11.97 1.64 -11.13
CA ILE A 206 10.60 1.22 -10.82
C ILE A 206 10.04 0.35 -11.95
N LEU A 207 10.11 0.84 -13.19
CA LEU A 207 9.61 0.09 -14.34
C LEU A 207 10.32 -1.26 -14.52
N THR A 208 11.64 -1.30 -14.29
CA THR A 208 12.42 -2.55 -14.34
C THR A 208 11.93 -3.56 -13.31
N VAL A 209 11.62 -3.13 -12.08
CA VAL A 209 11.11 -4.02 -11.03
C VAL A 209 9.73 -4.58 -11.38
N TYR A 210 8.83 -3.75 -11.92
CA TYR A 210 7.49 -4.20 -12.30
C TYR A 210 7.54 -5.15 -13.50
N LEU A 211 8.38 -4.88 -14.51
CA LEU A 211 8.60 -5.80 -15.64
C LEU A 211 9.24 -7.13 -15.25
N ALA A 212 10.08 -7.13 -14.21
CA ALA A 212 10.60 -8.35 -13.62
C ALA A 212 9.51 -9.21 -12.96
N SER A 213 8.59 -8.54 -12.26
CA SER A 213 7.50 -9.14 -11.50
C SER A 213 6.36 -9.64 -12.40
N ALA A 214 6.24 -9.09 -13.60
CA ALA A 214 5.15 -9.35 -14.54
C ALA A 214 5.04 -10.82 -14.98
N ASN A 215 6.14 -11.59 -14.89
CA ASN A 215 6.24 -12.99 -15.33
C ASN A 215 5.68 -13.22 -16.75
N MET A 216 5.78 -12.20 -17.61
CA MET A 216 5.45 -12.24 -19.03
C MET A 216 6.35 -13.23 -19.76
N ASP A 217 5.85 -13.81 -20.85
CA ASP A 217 6.70 -14.49 -21.82
C ASP A 217 7.66 -13.48 -22.49
N ASP A 218 8.75 -13.99 -23.05
CA ASP A 218 9.80 -13.14 -23.60
C ASP A 218 9.34 -12.31 -24.82
N SER A 219 8.35 -12.79 -25.57
CA SER A 219 7.83 -12.08 -26.74
C SER A 219 6.99 -10.87 -26.33
N SER A 220 6.05 -11.05 -25.39
CA SER A 220 5.23 -9.97 -24.84
C SER A 220 6.09 -8.93 -24.13
N ARG A 221 7.09 -9.37 -23.35
CA ARG A 221 8.05 -8.46 -22.70
C ARG A 221 8.82 -7.63 -23.72
N LYS A 222 9.30 -8.25 -24.81
CA LYS A 222 10.05 -7.55 -25.86
C LYS A 222 9.17 -6.54 -26.59
N ALA A 223 7.93 -6.90 -26.90
CA ALA A 223 6.97 -6.01 -27.54
C ALA A 223 6.67 -4.77 -26.67
N PHE A 224 6.42 -4.97 -25.37
CA PHE A 224 6.22 -3.86 -24.43
C PHE A 224 7.44 -2.93 -24.38
N LYS A 225 8.65 -3.49 -24.22
CA LYS A 225 9.89 -2.70 -24.20
C LYS A 225 10.12 -1.92 -25.50
N GLN A 226 9.74 -2.49 -26.64
CA GLN A 226 9.85 -1.80 -27.93
C GLN A 226 8.90 -0.61 -28.01
N LYS A 227 7.62 -0.79 -27.64
CA LYS A 227 6.66 0.33 -27.58
C LYS A 227 7.15 1.44 -26.65
N LEU A 228 7.65 1.08 -25.47
CA LEU A 228 8.20 2.03 -24.51
C LEU A 228 9.40 2.81 -25.09
N ALA A 229 10.32 2.12 -25.78
CA ALA A 229 11.50 2.75 -26.37
C ALA A 229 11.16 3.66 -27.56
N ASN A 230 10.06 3.38 -28.26
CA ASN A 230 9.56 4.18 -29.37
C ASN A 230 8.63 5.33 -28.93
N GLU A 231 8.38 5.49 -27.62
CA GLU A 231 7.39 6.44 -27.08
C GLU A 231 5.95 6.19 -27.59
N GLU A 232 5.61 4.92 -27.83
CA GLU A 232 4.31 4.46 -28.36
C GLU A 232 3.39 3.89 -27.26
N ILE A 233 3.53 4.38 -26.03
CA ILE A 233 2.63 4.05 -24.92
C ILE A 233 1.95 5.32 -24.49
N TYR A 234 0.62 5.35 -24.63
CA TYR A 234 -0.21 6.52 -24.36
C TYR A 234 -1.16 6.25 -23.20
N ILE A 235 -1.74 7.32 -22.66
CA ILE A 235 -2.72 7.21 -21.57
C ILE A 235 -3.94 6.38 -21.99
N GLU A 236 -4.30 6.40 -23.27
CA GLU A 236 -5.39 5.62 -23.86
C GLU A 236 -5.08 4.10 -23.89
N ASP A 237 -3.82 3.69 -23.81
CA ASP A 237 -3.44 2.29 -23.67
C ASP A 237 -3.70 1.74 -22.26
N ILE A 238 -4.01 2.60 -21.29
CA ILE A 238 -4.40 2.22 -19.93
C ILE A 238 -5.86 1.80 -19.95
N VAL A 239 -6.08 0.51 -20.19
CA VAL A 239 -7.42 -0.12 -20.28
C VAL A 239 -7.72 -0.90 -19.02
N LEU A 240 -8.95 -0.76 -18.50
CA LEU A 240 -9.37 -1.43 -17.28
C LEU A 240 -10.14 -2.71 -17.59
N PRO A 241 -9.93 -3.78 -16.80
CA PRO A 241 -10.78 -4.97 -16.84
C PRO A 241 -12.26 -4.70 -16.54
N ASP A 242 -12.52 -3.72 -15.67
CA ASP A 242 -13.86 -3.24 -15.32
C ASP A 242 -13.78 -1.74 -15.02
N GLU A 243 -14.46 -0.94 -15.83
CA GLU A 243 -14.50 0.53 -15.70
C GLU A 243 -15.14 1.01 -14.40
N ASN A 244 -15.83 0.13 -13.65
CA ASN A 244 -16.41 0.45 -12.34
C ASN A 244 -15.56 -0.04 -11.16
N ASP A 245 -14.36 -0.59 -11.41
CA ASP A 245 -13.49 -1.05 -10.33
C ASP A 245 -12.62 0.08 -9.76
N ASP A 246 -13.21 0.86 -8.86
CA ASP A 246 -12.53 1.98 -8.21
C ASP A 246 -11.29 1.56 -7.42
N LEU A 247 -11.27 0.37 -6.83
CA LEU A 247 -10.09 -0.11 -6.10
C LEU A 247 -8.90 -0.35 -7.04
N TYR A 248 -9.15 -0.82 -8.25
CA TYR A 248 -8.11 -0.95 -9.27
C TYR A 248 -7.67 0.41 -9.81
N LYS A 249 -8.60 1.35 -10.03
CA LYS A 249 -8.25 2.74 -10.39
C LYS A 249 -7.34 3.39 -9.36
N PHE A 250 -7.65 3.22 -8.07
CA PHE A 250 -6.81 3.76 -6.99
C PHE A 250 -5.40 3.15 -7.02
N TYR A 251 -5.28 1.86 -7.32
CA TYR A 251 -3.99 1.22 -7.52
C TYR A 251 -3.21 1.81 -8.71
N LEU A 252 -3.85 2.06 -9.85
CA LEU A 252 -3.18 2.70 -10.99
C LEU A 252 -2.69 4.11 -10.63
N VAL A 253 -3.50 4.90 -9.91
CA VAL A 253 -3.09 6.22 -9.42
C VAL A 253 -1.91 6.12 -8.44
N ASP A 254 -1.94 5.18 -7.49
CA ASP A 254 -0.81 4.93 -6.58
C ASP A 254 0.46 4.60 -7.35
N MET A 255 0.35 3.80 -8.42
CA MET A 255 1.50 3.44 -9.23
C MET A 255 2.06 4.59 -10.04
N ALA A 256 1.19 5.41 -10.59
CA ALA A 256 1.58 6.62 -11.28
C ALA A 256 2.35 7.56 -10.34
N VAL A 257 1.77 7.84 -9.16
CA VAL A 257 2.38 8.67 -8.13
C VAL A 257 3.72 8.10 -7.66
N LEU A 258 3.82 6.78 -7.44
CA LEU A 258 5.10 6.16 -7.09
C LEU A 258 6.13 6.33 -8.19
N THR A 259 5.73 6.28 -9.45
CA THR A 259 6.66 6.40 -10.59
C THR A 259 7.28 7.79 -10.60
N VAL A 260 6.47 8.84 -10.53
CA VAL A 260 6.92 10.24 -10.57
C VAL A 260 7.22 10.84 -9.19
N HIS A 261 7.48 10.03 -8.17
CA HIS A 261 7.53 10.53 -6.79
C HIS A 261 8.68 11.53 -6.54
N SER A 262 9.71 11.55 -7.39
CA SER A 262 10.89 12.40 -7.25
C SER A 262 10.62 13.90 -7.46
N ASP A 263 9.66 14.30 -8.30
CA ASP A 263 9.37 15.72 -8.60
C ASP A 263 7.87 16.10 -8.55
N LEU A 264 7.23 15.77 -7.42
CA LEU A 264 5.84 16.18 -7.16
C LEU A 264 5.70 17.67 -6.74
N SER A 265 6.47 18.57 -7.35
CA SER A 265 6.31 20.01 -7.19
C SER A 265 5.04 20.52 -7.89
N ALA A 266 4.41 21.58 -7.37
CA ALA A 266 3.08 22.03 -7.82
C ALA A 266 3.00 22.56 -9.28
N MET A 267 4.12 22.57 -10.00
CA MET A 267 4.24 23.03 -11.40
C MET A 267 5.03 22.06 -12.29
N SER A 268 5.28 20.83 -11.84
CA SER A 268 5.98 19.84 -12.66
C SER A 268 5.08 19.31 -13.79
N GLU A 269 5.67 18.81 -14.87
CA GLU A 269 4.91 18.13 -15.93
C GLU A 269 4.23 16.86 -15.37
N GLU A 270 4.85 16.24 -14.37
CA GLU A 270 4.36 15.07 -13.64
C GLU A 270 2.98 15.30 -13.02
N ILE A 271 2.76 16.41 -12.30
CA ILE A 271 1.45 16.69 -11.69
C ILE A 271 0.37 16.88 -12.76
N VAL A 272 0.72 17.48 -13.91
CA VAL A 272 -0.22 17.66 -15.04
C VAL A 272 -0.63 16.30 -15.62
N TYR A 273 0.32 15.36 -15.76
CA TYR A 273 0.00 14.01 -16.22
C TYR A 273 -0.79 13.20 -15.20
N LEU A 274 -0.54 13.36 -13.90
CA LEU A 274 -1.39 12.75 -12.86
C LEU A 274 -2.85 13.23 -12.96
N TYR A 275 -3.09 14.53 -13.21
CA TYR A 275 -4.44 15.03 -13.46
C TYR A 275 -5.07 14.45 -14.73
N LYS A 276 -4.28 14.28 -15.81
CA LYS A 276 -4.76 13.62 -17.04
C LYS A 276 -5.15 12.17 -16.77
N LEU A 277 -4.32 11.43 -16.02
CA LEU A 277 -4.60 10.06 -15.61
C LEU A 277 -5.88 9.97 -14.77
N CYS A 278 -6.04 10.81 -13.76
CA CYS A 278 -7.25 10.80 -12.94
C CYS A 278 -8.50 11.11 -13.77
N LYS A 279 -8.41 12.04 -14.73
CA LYS A 279 -9.50 12.32 -15.66
C LYS A 279 -9.82 11.10 -16.55
N HIS A 280 -8.82 10.40 -17.07
CA HIS A 280 -8.98 9.19 -17.89
C HIS A 280 -9.65 8.07 -17.10
N LEU A 281 -9.23 7.87 -15.85
CA LEU A 281 -9.76 6.85 -14.95
C LEU A 281 -11.09 7.23 -14.27
N ASN A 282 -11.56 8.47 -14.45
CA ASN A 282 -12.68 9.05 -13.70
C ASN A 282 -12.49 8.95 -12.17
N VAL A 283 -11.28 9.28 -11.70
CA VAL A 283 -10.89 9.40 -10.30
C VAL A 283 -10.88 10.86 -9.90
N ASP A 284 -11.43 11.18 -8.73
CA ASP A 284 -11.44 12.56 -8.24
C ASP A 284 -10.05 13.03 -7.76
N ASN A 285 -9.87 14.36 -7.74
CA ASN A 285 -8.60 14.96 -7.32
C ASN A 285 -8.32 14.74 -5.82
N GLU A 286 -9.34 14.51 -4.99
CA GLU A 286 -9.13 14.25 -3.56
C GLU A 286 -8.43 12.90 -3.36
N GLN A 287 -8.82 11.89 -4.13
CA GLN A 287 -8.20 10.59 -4.15
C GLN A 287 -6.76 10.65 -4.67
N MET A 288 -6.50 11.43 -5.72
CA MET A 288 -5.12 11.67 -6.19
C MET A 288 -4.24 12.27 -5.09
N GLU A 289 -4.72 13.30 -4.40
CA GLU A 289 -4.00 13.93 -3.28
C GLU A 289 -3.77 12.94 -2.13
N ARG A 290 -4.75 12.07 -1.84
CA ARG A 290 -4.60 10.98 -0.86
C ARG A 290 -3.49 10.00 -1.28
N SER A 291 -3.48 9.55 -2.54
CA SER A 291 -2.43 8.68 -3.07
C SER A 291 -1.04 9.31 -2.96
N ILE A 292 -0.90 10.60 -3.31
CA ILE A 292 0.38 11.33 -3.16
C ILE A 292 0.87 11.30 -1.71
N ILE A 293 0.00 11.62 -0.76
CA ILE A 293 0.35 11.62 0.66
C ILE A 293 0.73 10.23 1.16
N MET A 294 -0.02 9.21 0.73
CA MET A 294 0.21 7.82 1.13
C MET A 294 1.55 7.32 0.59
N ILE A 295 1.89 7.65 -0.65
CA ILE A 295 3.18 7.33 -1.28
C ILE A 295 4.34 8.08 -0.65
N GLU A 296 4.24 9.41 -0.50
CA GLU A 296 5.27 10.23 0.16
C GLU A 296 5.59 9.64 1.55
N ARG A 297 4.56 9.29 2.33
CA ARG A 297 4.76 8.64 3.64
C ARG A 297 5.42 7.27 3.51
N PHE A 298 4.95 6.42 2.60
CA PHE A 298 5.53 5.08 2.40
C PHE A 298 7.03 5.18 2.07
N VAL A 299 7.39 6.09 1.16
CA VAL A 299 8.77 6.37 0.77
C VAL A 299 9.57 6.84 1.98
N MET A 300 9.06 7.80 2.75
CA MET A 300 9.75 8.33 3.93
C MET A 300 9.92 7.27 5.04
N ALA A 301 8.90 6.46 5.30
CA ALA A 301 8.94 5.42 6.33
C ALA A 301 9.91 4.27 5.99
N ASN A 302 10.14 4.04 4.69
CA ASN A 302 10.94 2.93 4.19
C ASN A 302 12.23 3.37 3.47
N ASN A 303 12.58 4.66 3.48
CA ASN A 303 13.76 5.19 2.78
C ASN A 303 15.05 4.46 3.16
N HIS A 304 15.23 4.11 4.44
CA HIS A 304 16.39 3.41 4.97
C HIS A 304 16.42 1.93 4.57
N GLN A 305 15.26 1.37 4.18
CA GLN A 305 15.13 -0.02 3.76
C GLN A 305 15.17 -0.17 2.24
N ILE A 306 14.81 0.85 1.47
CA ILE A 306 14.67 0.76 0.01
C ILE A 306 15.75 1.61 -0.67
N THR A 307 16.78 0.96 -1.22
CA THR A 307 17.99 1.63 -1.73
C THR A 307 17.76 2.69 -2.80
N PHE A 308 16.80 2.50 -3.71
CA PHE A 308 16.50 3.51 -4.73
C PHE A 308 15.77 4.75 -4.19
N LEU A 309 15.27 4.69 -2.95
CA LEU A 309 14.65 5.81 -2.24
C LEU A 309 15.67 6.56 -1.34
N GLN A 310 16.95 6.20 -1.36
CA GLN A 310 17.97 6.67 -0.40
C GLN A 310 18.65 8.00 -0.77
N GLU A 311 18.17 8.73 -1.77
CA GLU A 311 18.76 10.03 -2.11
C GLU A 311 18.46 11.09 -1.03
N ARG A 312 19.50 11.57 -0.36
CA ARG A 312 19.39 12.52 0.76
C ARG A 312 18.76 13.85 0.36
N SER A 313 19.11 14.38 -0.82
CA SER A 313 18.50 15.60 -1.38
C SER A 313 17.01 15.43 -1.62
N SER A 314 16.61 14.24 -2.08
CA SER A 314 15.23 13.88 -2.39
C SER A 314 14.40 13.73 -1.12
N TYR A 315 14.97 13.22 -0.02
CA TYR A 315 14.25 13.10 1.27
C TYR A 315 13.88 14.46 1.89
N GLU A 316 14.77 15.45 1.89
CA GLU A 316 14.47 16.78 2.45
C GLU A 316 13.40 17.51 1.62
N GLN A 317 13.49 17.40 0.30
CA GLN A 317 12.49 17.94 -0.62
C GLN A 317 11.14 17.25 -0.45
N LEU A 318 11.11 15.92 -0.37
CA LEU A 318 9.91 15.12 -0.09
C LEU A 318 9.29 15.50 1.25
N TYR A 319 10.07 15.57 2.33
CA TYR A 319 9.59 15.99 3.64
C TYR A 319 9.02 17.43 3.60
N GLY A 320 9.69 18.34 2.88
CA GLY A 320 9.24 19.71 2.69
C GLY A 320 7.91 19.82 1.95
N ASN A 321 7.76 19.08 0.84
CA ASN A 321 6.53 19.03 0.04
C ASN A 321 5.37 18.40 0.81
N PHE A 322 5.63 17.24 1.41
CA PHE A 322 4.73 16.54 2.33
C PHE A 322 4.25 17.49 3.44
N SER A 323 5.18 18.16 4.14
CA SER A 323 4.86 19.11 5.20
C SER A 323 3.94 20.24 4.71
N LYS A 324 4.20 20.84 3.54
CA LYS A 324 3.37 21.93 2.99
C LYS A 324 1.96 21.45 2.65
N ARG A 325 1.85 20.31 1.97
CA ARG A 325 0.57 19.69 1.56
C ARG A 325 -0.27 19.35 2.79
N TRP A 326 0.36 18.81 3.82
CA TRP A 326 -0.29 18.49 5.09
C TRP A 326 -0.77 19.71 5.86
N ILE A 327 0.07 20.75 5.96
CA ILE A 327 -0.34 22.02 6.59
C ILE A 327 -1.57 22.59 5.89
N LYS A 328 -1.62 22.51 4.55
CA LYS A 328 -2.79 22.95 3.77
C LYS A 328 -4.04 22.11 4.05
N ILE A 329 -3.92 20.79 4.16
CA ILE A 329 -5.06 19.89 4.42
C ILE A 329 -5.61 20.08 5.83
N LEU A 330 -4.74 20.04 6.84
CA LEU A 330 -5.13 20.25 8.24
C LEU A 330 -5.59 21.69 8.49
N GLY A 331 -5.02 22.66 7.77
CA GLY A 331 -5.42 24.06 7.81
C GLY A 331 -6.89 24.29 7.42
N ARG A 332 -7.47 23.45 6.55
CA ARG A 332 -8.88 23.57 6.12
C ARG A 332 -9.89 23.27 7.24
N ASN A 333 -9.51 22.45 8.23
CA ASN A 333 -10.35 22.09 9.38
C ASN A 333 -9.63 22.38 10.71
N LYS A 334 -8.79 23.42 10.73
CA LYS A 334 -7.86 23.70 11.83
C LYS A 334 -8.57 23.85 13.18
N ASP A 335 -9.68 24.57 13.23
CA ASP A 335 -10.37 24.87 14.50
C ASP A 335 -10.91 23.59 15.15
N LYS A 336 -11.57 22.74 14.36
CA LYS A 336 -12.07 21.44 14.81
C LYS A 336 -10.91 20.50 15.23
N PHE A 337 -9.80 20.54 14.50
CA PHE A 337 -8.60 19.77 14.85
C PHE A 337 -7.97 20.21 16.17
N ILE A 338 -7.92 21.51 16.44
CA ILE A 338 -7.41 22.06 17.71
C ILE A 338 -8.30 21.66 18.88
N GLU A 339 -9.62 21.74 18.70
CA GLU A 339 -10.60 21.39 19.73
C GLU A 339 -10.45 19.92 20.16
N GLU A 340 -10.46 19.00 19.19
CA GLU A 340 -10.34 17.56 19.43
C GLU A 340 -8.96 17.17 20.03
N LEU A 341 -7.88 17.83 19.61
CA LEU A 341 -6.55 17.60 20.20
C LEU A 341 -6.45 18.06 21.65
N ARG A 342 -7.09 19.18 22.02
CA ARG A 342 -7.11 19.69 23.41
C ARG A 342 -7.83 18.74 24.36
N GLU A 343 -8.79 17.97 23.86
CA GLU A 343 -9.48 16.94 24.63
C GLU A 343 -8.57 15.73 24.92
N SER A 344 -7.54 15.49 24.09
CA SER A 344 -6.57 14.40 24.29
C SER A 344 -5.26 14.88 24.96
N LYS A 345 -5.31 15.09 26.28
CA LYS A 345 -4.13 15.49 27.09
C LYS A 345 -2.95 14.51 26.99
N GLU A 346 -3.23 13.21 26.90
CA GLU A 346 -2.19 12.16 26.77
C GLU A 346 -1.47 12.27 25.42
N LEU A 347 -2.22 12.53 24.34
CA LEU A 347 -1.62 12.69 23.01
C LEU A 347 -0.72 13.93 22.93
N ILE A 348 -1.13 15.06 23.52
CA ILE A 348 -0.30 16.27 23.60
C ILE A 348 1.02 15.98 24.35
N SER A 349 0.95 15.22 25.46
CA SER A 349 2.15 14.84 26.21
C SER A 349 3.11 13.98 25.38
N LEU A 350 2.58 12.99 24.64
CA LEU A 350 3.38 12.11 23.77
C LEU A 350 3.97 12.86 22.57
N VAL A 351 3.22 13.80 21.97
CA VAL A 351 3.71 14.70 20.92
C VAL A 351 4.92 15.50 21.45
N ASN A 352 4.79 16.15 22.60
CA ASN A 352 5.88 16.94 23.18
C ASN A 352 7.11 16.08 23.53
N LYS A 353 6.90 14.86 24.05
CA LYS A 353 7.99 13.92 24.35
C LYS A 353 8.77 13.54 23.08
N SER A 354 8.08 13.31 21.96
CA SER A 354 8.69 12.86 20.69
C SER A 354 9.74 13.82 20.10
N PHE A 355 9.75 15.08 20.51
CA PHE A 355 10.75 16.07 20.10
C PHE A 355 12.09 15.96 20.83
N THR A 356 12.07 15.47 22.07
CA THR A 356 13.26 15.41 22.92
C THR A 356 13.77 13.98 23.09
N GLN A 357 12.89 12.99 22.96
CA GLN A 357 13.18 11.58 23.17
C GLN A 357 12.39 10.71 22.19
N GLU A 358 13.00 9.60 21.75
CA GLU A 358 12.27 8.61 20.97
C GLU A 358 11.20 7.93 21.85
N LEU A 359 9.97 7.81 21.35
CA LEU A 359 8.90 7.09 22.03
C LEU A 359 9.20 5.58 22.02
N ASN A 360 8.89 4.88 23.12
CA ASN A 360 9.01 3.42 23.17
C ASN A 360 7.84 2.73 22.44
N SER A 361 7.89 1.40 22.27
CA SER A 361 6.85 0.66 21.53
C SER A 361 5.44 0.82 22.12
N GLU A 362 5.29 0.84 23.44
CA GLU A 362 3.99 1.04 24.09
C GLU A 362 3.45 2.45 23.86
N GLU A 363 4.32 3.45 23.95
CA GLU A 363 3.99 4.86 23.67
C GLU A 363 3.61 5.06 22.20
N LYS A 364 4.31 4.41 21.26
CA LYS A 364 3.95 4.40 19.83
C LYS A 364 2.55 3.81 19.62
N GLU A 365 2.21 2.72 20.29
CA GLU A 365 0.87 2.12 20.21
C GLU A 365 -0.21 3.02 20.82
N LYS A 366 0.08 3.70 21.94
CA LYS A 366 -0.83 4.69 22.53
C LYS A 366 -1.08 5.87 21.59
N VAL A 367 -0.03 6.40 20.96
CA VAL A 367 -0.17 7.45 19.94
C VAL A 367 -1.09 6.97 18.82
N LYS A 368 -0.87 5.78 18.26
CA LYS A 368 -1.73 5.21 17.20
C LYS A 368 -3.19 5.09 17.65
N ALA A 369 -3.44 4.62 18.86
CA ALA A 369 -4.79 4.47 19.39
C ALA A 369 -5.52 5.82 19.53
N GLN A 370 -4.84 6.83 20.07
CA GLN A 370 -5.39 8.18 20.23
C GLN A 370 -5.65 8.86 18.87
N PHE A 371 -4.76 8.69 17.89
CA PHE A 371 -5.01 9.16 16.51
C PHE A 371 -6.18 8.45 15.84
N LYS A 372 -6.39 7.17 16.12
CA LYS A 372 -7.53 6.41 15.60
C LYS A 372 -8.86 6.97 16.09
N ASP A 373 -8.91 7.47 17.32
CA ASP A 373 -10.10 8.13 17.84
C ASP A 373 -10.32 9.50 17.20
N LEU A 374 -9.28 10.31 17.02
CA LEU A 374 -9.35 11.58 16.29
C LEU A 374 -9.74 11.40 14.81
N ALA A 375 -9.35 10.29 14.18
CA ALA A 375 -9.74 9.96 12.80
C ALA A 375 -11.24 9.74 12.61
N LYS A 376 -12.01 9.51 13.69
CA LYS A 376 -13.47 9.40 13.65
C LYS A 376 -14.13 10.77 13.46
N SER A 377 -13.60 11.81 14.09
CA SER A 377 -14.13 13.18 14.03
C SER A 377 -13.56 13.97 12.86
N LEU A 378 -12.35 13.62 12.41
CA LEU A 378 -11.64 14.22 11.28
C LEU A 378 -11.16 13.13 10.33
N PRO A 379 -11.92 12.76 9.29
CA PRO A 379 -11.55 11.69 8.36
C PRO A 379 -10.20 11.91 7.66
N ALA A 380 -9.77 13.15 7.47
CA ALA A 380 -8.44 13.49 6.96
C ALA A 380 -7.31 12.96 7.88
N LEU A 381 -7.60 12.74 9.17
CA LEU A 381 -6.67 12.14 10.13
C LEU A 381 -6.54 10.62 10.02
N ALA A 382 -7.44 9.94 9.29
CA ALA A 382 -7.33 8.49 9.12
C ALA A 382 -6.05 8.05 8.39
N ILE A 383 -5.54 8.93 7.52
CA ILE A 383 -4.27 8.77 6.78
C ILE A 383 -3.05 8.80 7.73
N PHE A 384 -3.21 9.17 9.01
CA PHE A 384 -2.14 9.16 10.03
C PHE A 384 -2.01 7.81 10.76
N MET A 385 -2.97 6.90 10.59
CA MET A 385 -2.96 5.57 11.22
C MET A 385 -2.09 4.54 10.49
N LEU A 386 -1.43 4.95 9.40
CA LEU A 386 -0.69 4.09 8.49
C LEU A 386 0.75 3.87 9.03
N PRO A 387 1.45 2.75 8.74
CA PRO A 387 2.77 2.47 9.31
C PRO A 387 3.82 3.56 8.99
N GLY A 388 4.63 3.94 10.00
CA GLY A 388 5.52 5.13 9.98
C GLY A 388 5.17 6.23 11.00
N GLY A 389 4.17 5.99 11.86
CA GLY A 389 3.43 6.93 12.72
C GLY A 389 4.14 7.75 13.79
N LEU A 390 5.38 8.21 13.57
CA LEU A 390 6.02 9.24 14.41
C LEU A 390 6.61 10.42 13.65
N ILE A 391 6.84 10.29 12.34
CA ILE A 391 7.39 11.38 11.48
C ILE A 391 6.46 12.60 11.45
N LEU A 392 5.19 12.40 11.84
CA LEU A 392 4.10 13.37 11.77
C LEU A 392 3.84 14.17 13.06
N LEU A 393 4.29 13.69 14.23
CA LEU A 393 4.13 14.44 15.49
C LEU A 393 4.75 15.84 15.39
N PRO A 394 5.94 16.02 14.75
CA PRO A 394 6.50 17.34 14.58
C PRO A 394 5.72 18.29 13.67
N LEU A 395 4.93 17.77 12.73
CA LEU A 395 4.12 18.58 11.82
C LEU A 395 2.88 19.15 12.50
N ILE A 396 2.36 18.48 13.52
CA ILE A 396 1.16 18.90 14.25
C ILE A 396 1.42 20.17 15.06
N LEU A 397 2.58 20.26 15.72
CA LEU A 397 2.96 21.50 16.43
C LEU A 397 3.18 22.69 15.47
N LYS A 398 3.61 22.47 14.22
CA LYS A 398 3.70 23.55 13.22
C LYS A 398 2.33 24.15 12.88
N ILE A 399 1.26 23.37 13.00
CA ILE A 399 -0.11 23.82 12.71
C ILE A 399 -0.73 24.46 13.96
N ILE A 400 -0.31 24.01 15.15
CA ILE A 400 -0.83 24.46 16.43
C ILE A 400 0.33 24.80 17.37
N PRO A 401 1.01 25.95 17.15
CA PRO A 401 2.13 26.39 17.98
C PRO A 401 1.73 26.62 19.45
N ASP A 402 0.44 26.85 19.73
CA ASP A 402 -0.10 27.14 21.08
C ASP A 402 -0.41 25.89 21.93
N LEU A 403 -0.04 24.68 21.51
CA LEU A 403 -0.26 23.45 22.29
C LEU A 403 0.68 23.28 23.49
N ILE A 404 1.70 24.12 23.64
CA ILE A 404 2.53 24.19 24.84
C ILE A 404 1.67 24.84 25.92
N PRO A 405 1.20 24.11 26.95
CA PRO A 405 0.51 24.75 28.07
C PRO A 405 1.44 25.85 28.60
N SER A 406 0.91 27.03 28.92
CA SER A 406 1.67 28.10 29.56
C SER A 406 2.45 27.62 30.80
N ALA A 407 1.99 26.56 31.45
CA ALA A 407 2.68 25.85 32.54
C ALA A 407 4.02 25.17 32.16
N PHE A 408 4.36 25.10 30.87
CA PHE A 408 5.65 24.60 30.36
C PHE A 408 6.49 25.72 29.70
N LYS A 409 5.99 26.96 29.67
CA LYS A 409 6.71 28.15 29.18
C LYS A 409 7.59 28.80 30.26
N GLU A 410 8.06 28.05 31.25
CA GLU A 410 8.94 28.63 32.29
C GLU A 410 10.37 28.92 31.79
N ASN A 411 10.75 28.44 30.59
CA ASN A 411 12.11 28.59 30.06
C ASN A 411 12.21 29.18 28.63
N GLU A 412 11.14 29.77 28.09
CA GLU A 412 11.28 30.52 26.83
C GLU A 412 11.76 31.94 27.13
N VAL A 413 13.01 32.25 26.75
CA VAL A 413 13.52 33.62 26.74
C VAL A 413 12.78 34.39 25.65
N GLU A 414 12.09 35.48 26.03
CA GLU A 414 11.44 36.41 25.11
C GLU A 414 12.42 36.82 24.01
N ARG A 415 12.18 36.37 22.77
CA ARG A 415 12.82 37.00 21.62
C ARG A 415 12.07 38.28 21.35
N GLY A 416 12.70 39.39 21.77
CA GLY A 416 12.24 40.73 21.47
C GLY A 416 11.97 40.91 19.98
N ASN A 417 10.88 41.62 19.69
CA ASN A 417 10.48 42.05 18.36
C ASN A 417 11.60 42.89 17.72
N ASP A 418 12.43 42.28 16.88
CA ASP A 418 13.18 43.03 15.88
C ASP A 418 12.38 43.05 14.58
N LYS A 419 11.78 44.22 14.34
CA LYS A 419 11.30 44.64 13.03
C LYS A 419 12.48 44.63 12.06
N LEU A 420 12.36 43.90 10.97
CA LEU A 420 12.50 44.39 9.58
C LEU A 420 12.15 43.29 8.58
#